data_AF-A0A2R3QE66-F1
#
_entry.id   AF-A0A2R3QE66-F1
#
_cell.length_a   1.000
_cell.length_b   1.000
_cell.length_c   1.000
_cell.angle_alpha   90.00
_cell.angle_beta   90.00
_cell.angle_gamma   90.00
#
_symmetry.space_group_name_H-M   'P 1'
#
loop_
_entity.id
_entity.type
_entity.pdbx_description
1 polymer ?
#
loop_
_entity_poly.entity_id
_entity_poly.type
_entity_poly.pdbx_seq_one_letter_code
_entity_poly.pdbx_strand_id
1 'polypeptide(L)'
;MPLISFAHRARHILGACLLGVAASACVSNPPASSPAGPASLSVAVDRLGGDLAGQINTSILERMRSRKVVLDPFIDAQSGQQTASAVRAGQLLAQRLSAKDSGLKVEPFTAQGVQQADYLIAGSLARTRADAGDYTLSATVTERRTGLVIASSTTRINAGEIDGTPTAFFSDSPSLVSDRLTQGYIATSRTAQGGAADAPYLASVSTAALINEATQAYEAGGYGDALARYQAAAARPDGKQLRVFNGLYNTHGKLGQTQEAEAAFAQIVALGLATNNLAMRLLFNPGTTEFWRDRAVSGSYPVWLRQIAREAAAGDYCLTVVGHTSRTGAEGVNERLSLARARSVRDLLTGHDRKLAERVDVDGVGWHENIIGSGTDDTRDSLDRRVEFKVRNCR
;
A
#
# COMPACT_ATOMS: atom_id res chain seq x y z
N MET A 1 39.13 -16.37 82.69
CA MET A 1 38.80 -16.65 81.27
C MET A 1 38.36 -15.33 80.64
N PRO A 2 38.79 -15.06 79.39
CA PRO A 2 39.25 -13.75 78.87
C PRO A 2 38.13 -13.07 78.03
N LEU A 3 38.17 -11.86 77.45
CA LEU A 3 39.19 -10.98 76.86
C LEU A 3 38.75 -9.49 76.99
N ILE A 4 39.38 -8.76 77.91
CA ILE A 4 40.13 -7.49 77.74
C ILE A 4 39.67 -6.50 76.63
N SER A 5 39.17 -5.37 77.12
CA SER A 5 39.07 -4.04 76.49
C SER A 5 40.43 -3.32 76.56
N PHE A 6 40.83 -2.57 75.52
CA PHE A 6 41.71 -1.41 75.68
C PHE A 6 41.48 -0.36 74.60
N ALA A 7 41.32 0.88 75.07
CA ALA A 7 41.31 2.09 74.27
C ALA A 7 42.64 2.86 74.44
N HIS A 8 42.91 3.72 73.46
CA HIS A 8 43.70 4.95 73.47
C HIS A 8 45.20 4.98 73.07
N ARG A 9 45.41 5.76 72.00
CA ARG A 9 46.42 6.82 71.76
C ARG A 9 47.91 6.45 71.82
N ALA A 10 48.62 6.64 70.71
CA ALA A 10 49.43 7.85 70.44
C ALA A 10 50.33 7.72 69.19
N ARG A 11 50.22 8.76 68.34
CA ARG A 11 51.25 9.49 67.56
C ARG A 11 52.48 8.79 66.97
N HIS A 12 52.73 9.16 65.70
CA HIS A 12 53.99 9.58 65.03
C HIS A 12 54.02 8.96 63.61
N ILE A 13 54.45 9.56 62.50
CA ILE A 13 55.00 10.88 62.13
C ILE A 13 55.03 10.88 60.57
N LEU A 14 54.80 12.06 59.97
CA LEU A 14 55.20 12.56 58.64
C LEU A 14 55.19 11.66 57.38
N GLY A 15 54.58 12.20 56.31
CA GLY A 15 54.93 11.89 54.93
C GLY A 15 54.07 12.67 53.93
N ALA A 16 54.62 13.76 53.40
CA ALA A 16 53.96 14.77 52.60
C ALA A 16 53.69 14.37 51.12
N CYS A 17 52.74 15.12 50.53
CA CYS A 17 52.64 15.54 49.13
C CYS A 17 52.62 14.50 48.00
N LEU A 18 51.54 14.50 47.20
CA LEU A 18 51.58 15.01 45.82
C LEU A 18 50.18 15.07 45.19
N LEU A 19 49.84 16.25 44.65
CA LEU A 19 48.68 16.50 43.81
C LEU A 19 48.76 15.67 42.51
N GLY A 20 47.70 14.91 42.22
CA GLY A 20 47.45 14.32 40.90
C GLY A 20 46.23 14.99 40.27
N VAL A 21 46.46 15.80 39.23
CA VAL A 21 45.43 16.35 38.36
C VAL A 21 44.91 15.22 37.47
N ALA A 22 43.65 14.81 37.65
CA ALA A 22 42.97 13.86 36.76
C ALA A 22 42.31 14.63 35.61
N ALA A 23 42.94 14.62 34.43
CA ALA A 23 42.32 15.04 33.18
C ALA A 23 41.35 13.93 32.73
N SER A 24 40.04 14.15 32.90
CA SER A 24 39.01 13.32 32.30
C SER A 24 38.85 13.71 30.83
N ALA A 25 39.31 12.84 29.93
CA ALA A 25 39.02 12.99 28.51
C ALA A 25 37.54 12.64 28.26
N CYS A 26 36.74 13.65 27.95
CA CYS A 26 35.38 13.45 27.44
C CYS A 26 35.49 12.75 26.07
N VAL A 27 35.09 11.48 26.01
CA VAL A 27 34.80 10.82 24.73
C VAL A 27 33.55 11.50 24.18
N SER A 28 33.74 12.40 23.22
CA SER A 28 32.64 12.98 22.45
C SER A 28 32.05 11.89 21.55
N ASN A 29 30.88 11.38 21.92
CA ASN A 29 30.06 10.62 20.97
C ASN A 29 29.84 11.50 19.72
N PRO A 30 30.05 10.99 18.50
CA PRO A 30 29.75 11.75 17.30
C PRO A 30 28.28 12.20 17.36
N PRO A 31 27.96 13.44 16.97
CA PRO A 31 26.58 13.91 16.96
C PRO A 31 25.76 12.98 16.06
N ALA A 32 24.58 12.58 16.55
CA ALA A 32 23.61 11.83 15.76
C ALA A 32 23.40 12.56 14.43
N SER A 33 23.61 11.87 13.31
CA SER A 33 23.41 12.43 11.97
C SER A 33 21.98 12.97 11.88
N SER A 34 21.85 14.27 11.62
CA SER A 34 20.54 14.91 11.39
C SER A 34 19.74 14.10 10.36
N PRO A 35 18.43 13.88 10.56
CA PRO A 35 17.61 13.16 9.59
C PRO A 35 17.75 13.84 8.23
N ALA A 36 18.17 13.09 7.21
CA ALA A 36 18.40 13.65 5.89
C ALA A 36 17.13 14.39 5.41
N GLY A 37 17.33 15.58 4.84
CA GLY A 37 16.25 16.35 4.21
C GLY A 37 15.60 15.59 3.04
N PRO A 38 14.41 16.04 2.59
CA PRO A 38 13.82 15.58 1.34
C PRO A 38 14.82 15.66 0.17
N ALA A 39 14.82 14.65 -0.70
CA ALA A 39 15.76 14.55 -1.83
C ALA A 39 15.04 14.12 -3.12
N SER A 40 15.78 14.01 -4.22
CA SER A 40 15.28 13.37 -5.45
C SER A 40 14.93 11.90 -5.19
N LEU A 41 14.04 11.33 -6.02
CA LEU A 41 13.66 9.92 -5.88
C LEU A 41 14.88 8.99 -5.94
N SER A 42 15.82 9.24 -6.84
CA SER A 42 17.05 8.44 -6.98
C SER A 42 17.91 8.46 -5.71
N VAL A 43 18.19 9.65 -5.18
CA VAL A 43 19.01 9.81 -3.97
C VAL A 43 18.32 9.18 -2.75
N ALA A 44 17.00 9.30 -2.65
CA ALA A 44 16.24 8.66 -1.59
C ALA A 44 16.29 7.13 -1.66
N VAL A 45 16.21 6.55 -2.86
CA VAL A 45 16.34 5.09 -3.08
C VAL A 45 17.77 4.60 -2.80
N ASP A 46 18.80 5.34 -3.22
CA ASP A 46 20.20 4.98 -2.97
C ASP A 46 20.51 4.93 -1.47
N ARG A 47 20.02 5.92 -0.71
CA ARG A 47 20.12 5.94 0.76
C ARG A 47 19.38 4.76 1.38
N LEU A 48 18.13 4.55 0.98
CA LEU A 48 17.30 3.43 1.45
C LEU A 48 18.00 2.09 1.23
N GLY A 49 18.52 1.85 0.01
CA GLY A 49 19.23 0.61 -0.33
C GLY A 49 20.53 0.43 0.46
N GLY A 50 21.29 1.52 0.67
CA GLY A 50 22.49 1.52 1.52
C GLY A 50 22.18 1.15 2.96
N ASP A 51 21.14 1.75 3.54
CA ASP A 51 20.70 1.48 4.92
C ASP A 51 20.25 0.02 5.10
N LEU A 52 19.42 -0.49 4.18
CA LEU A 52 18.94 -1.88 4.22
C LEU A 52 20.11 -2.87 4.09
N ALA A 53 21.03 -2.65 3.14
CA ALA A 53 22.19 -3.50 2.95
C ALA A 53 23.14 -3.46 4.16
N GLY A 54 23.31 -2.28 4.79
CA GLY A 54 24.11 -2.11 6.01
C GLY A 54 23.54 -2.89 7.20
N GLN A 55 22.21 -2.91 7.35
CA GLN A 55 21.53 -3.63 8.43
C GLN A 55 21.54 -5.16 8.25
N ILE A 56 21.61 -5.67 7.01
CA ILE A 56 21.65 -7.11 6.75
C ILE A 56 23.07 -7.68 6.91
N ASN A 57 24.11 -6.89 6.63
CA ASN A 57 25.49 -7.36 6.55
C ASN A 57 26.28 -7.16 7.86
N THR A 58 25.72 -7.60 8.99
CA THR A 58 26.27 -7.33 10.34
C THR A 58 27.47 -8.19 10.73
N SER A 59 27.70 -9.35 10.10
CA SER A 59 28.88 -10.19 10.37
C SER A 59 29.56 -10.72 9.10
N ILE A 60 30.86 -11.04 9.20
CA ILE A 60 31.66 -11.59 8.09
C ILE A 60 31.08 -12.93 7.58
N LEU A 61 30.60 -13.78 8.49
CA LEU A 61 29.96 -15.07 8.15
C LEU A 61 28.61 -14.88 7.46
N GLU A 62 27.83 -13.87 7.86
CA GLU A 62 26.57 -13.52 7.20
C GLU A 62 26.79 -13.04 5.76
N ARG A 63 27.86 -12.26 5.52
CA ARG A 63 28.27 -11.75 4.20
C ARG A 63 28.74 -12.84 3.23
N MET A 64 29.17 -14.00 3.74
CA MET A 64 29.60 -15.13 2.92
C MET A 64 28.44 -16.01 2.42
N ARG A 65 27.23 -15.85 2.98
CA ARG A 65 26.05 -16.56 2.50
C ARG A 65 25.43 -15.77 1.34
N SER A 66 25.36 -16.36 0.15
CA SER A 66 24.55 -15.81 -0.94
C SER A 66 23.09 -15.89 -0.53
N ARG A 67 22.47 -14.74 -0.28
CA ARG A 67 21.08 -14.62 0.17
C ARG A 67 20.22 -14.23 -1.00
N LYS A 68 19.22 -15.05 -1.32
CA LYS A 68 18.27 -14.73 -2.38
C LYS A 68 17.21 -13.81 -1.82
N VAL A 69 16.98 -12.69 -2.49
CA VAL A 69 15.98 -11.71 -2.10
C VAL A 69 15.07 -11.42 -3.28
N VAL A 70 13.80 -11.28 -3.01
CA VAL A 70 12.82 -10.81 -3.99
C VAL A 70 12.21 -9.49 -3.53
N LEU A 71 11.86 -8.65 -4.50
CA LEU A 71 11.23 -7.36 -4.28
C LEU A 71 9.78 -7.43 -4.74
N ASP A 72 8.84 -7.49 -3.80
CA ASP A 72 7.42 -7.36 -4.12
C ASP A 72 7.18 -5.93 -4.65
N PRO A 73 6.49 -5.75 -5.80
CA PRO A 73 6.29 -4.44 -6.40
C PRO A 73 5.85 -3.36 -5.41
N PHE A 74 6.56 -2.23 -5.44
CA PHE A 74 6.27 -1.11 -4.55
C PHE A 74 4.94 -0.45 -4.91
N ILE A 75 4.22 0.02 -3.89
CA ILE A 75 2.93 0.69 -4.07
C ILE A 75 2.89 2.06 -3.40
N ASP A 76 1.96 2.89 -3.85
CA ASP A 76 1.51 4.04 -3.09
C ASP A 76 0.59 3.56 -1.96
N ALA A 77 0.93 3.88 -0.71
CA ALA A 77 0.24 3.37 0.46
C ALA A 77 -1.09 4.07 0.76
N GLN A 78 -1.39 5.18 0.10
CA GLN A 78 -2.67 5.86 0.28
C GLN A 78 -3.73 5.19 -0.61
N SER A 79 -3.37 4.89 -1.86
CA SER A 79 -4.25 4.28 -2.86
C SER A 79 -4.19 2.76 -2.92
N GLY A 80 -3.11 2.14 -2.44
CA GLY A 80 -2.85 0.71 -2.63
C GLY A 80 -2.42 0.34 -4.07
N GLN A 81 -2.15 1.34 -4.92
CA GLN A 81 -1.87 1.16 -6.34
C GLN A 81 -0.37 1.21 -6.65
N GLN A 82 0.06 0.53 -7.72
CA GLN A 82 1.34 0.84 -8.34
C GLN A 82 1.18 2.12 -9.16
N THR A 83 1.99 3.12 -8.82
CA THR A 83 2.12 4.38 -9.57
C THR A 83 3.45 4.42 -10.31
N ALA A 84 3.61 5.37 -11.25
CA ALA A 84 4.85 5.56 -11.98
C ALA A 84 6.07 5.70 -11.05
N SER A 85 5.97 6.52 -9.99
CA SER A 85 7.04 6.63 -8.99
C SER A 85 7.25 5.36 -8.17
N ALA A 86 6.21 4.59 -7.84
CA ALA A 86 6.36 3.34 -7.11
C ALA A 86 7.11 2.29 -7.94
N VAL A 87 6.72 2.12 -9.21
CA VAL A 87 7.43 1.26 -10.17
C VAL A 87 8.89 1.70 -10.30
N ARG A 88 9.13 3.01 -10.47
CA ARG A 88 10.49 3.56 -10.61
C ARG A 88 11.33 3.33 -9.35
N ALA A 89 10.78 3.52 -8.16
CA ALA A 89 11.45 3.28 -6.89
C ALA A 89 11.89 1.82 -6.74
N GLY A 90 10.99 0.88 -7.04
CA GLY A 90 11.31 -0.56 -6.99
C GLY A 90 12.42 -0.95 -7.97
N GLN A 91 12.38 -0.43 -9.20
CA GLN A 91 13.43 -0.66 -10.21
C GLN A 91 14.79 -0.12 -9.77
N LEU A 92 14.84 1.10 -9.26
CA LEU A 92 16.07 1.72 -8.76
C LEU A 92 16.65 0.93 -7.58
N LEU A 93 15.80 0.47 -6.67
CA LEU A 93 16.25 -0.32 -5.53
C LEU A 93 16.78 -1.68 -5.98
N ALA A 94 16.09 -2.38 -6.88
CA ALA A 94 16.56 -3.64 -7.44
C ALA A 94 17.92 -3.49 -8.13
N GLN A 95 18.12 -2.39 -8.88
CA GLN A 95 19.41 -2.05 -9.51
C GLN A 95 20.50 -1.83 -8.44
N ARG A 96 20.21 -1.02 -7.41
CA ARG A 96 21.14 -0.73 -6.31
C ARG A 96 21.55 -1.97 -5.53
N LEU A 97 20.60 -2.89 -5.28
CA LEU A 97 20.85 -4.13 -4.53
C LEU A 97 21.50 -5.22 -5.39
N SER A 98 21.41 -5.15 -6.71
CA SER A 98 22.10 -6.07 -7.62
C SER A 98 23.58 -5.71 -7.83
N ALA A 99 24.04 -4.57 -7.28
CA ALA A 99 25.45 -4.20 -7.32
C ALA A 99 26.32 -5.23 -6.58
N LYS A 100 27.54 -5.48 -7.09
CA LYS A 100 28.43 -6.56 -6.63
C LYS A 100 28.79 -6.52 -5.14
N ASP A 101 28.63 -5.37 -4.50
CA ASP A 101 29.00 -5.10 -3.11
C ASP A 101 27.86 -5.37 -2.10
N SER A 102 26.65 -5.69 -2.55
CA SER A 102 25.47 -5.80 -1.66
C SER A 102 25.42 -7.07 -0.82
N GLY A 103 26.08 -8.16 -1.26
CA GLY A 103 25.93 -9.49 -0.66
C GLY A 103 24.57 -10.16 -0.90
N LEU A 104 23.69 -9.53 -1.69
CA LEU A 104 22.35 -10.00 -1.99
C LEU A 104 22.23 -10.44 -3.45
N LYS A 105 21.55 -11.57 -3.67
CA LYS A 105 21.15 -12.01 -5.01
C LYS A 105 19.68 -11.66 -5.23
N VAL A 106 19.44 -10.59 -5.99
CA VAL A 106 18.07 -10.17 -6.34
C VAL A 106 17.50 -11.11 -7.39
N GLU A 107 16.40 -11.77 -7.05
CA GLU A 107 15.63 -12.63 -7.96
C GLU A 107 14.36 -11.88 -8.41
N PRO A 108 13.84 -12.14 -9.63
CA PRO A 108 12.56 -11.59 -10.06
C PRO A 108 11.41 -11.99 -9.11
N PHE A 109 10.43 -11.11 -8.91
CA PHE A 109 9.23 -11.42 -8.13
C PHE A 109 8.22 -12.26 -8.94
N THR A 110 8.60 -13.50 -9.21
CA THR A 110 7.81 -14.53 -9.88
C THR A 110 7.59 -15.70 -8.93
N ALA A 111 6.68 -16.62 -9.26
CA ALA A 111 6.46 -17.82 -8.45
C ALA A 111 7.78 -18.58 -8.16
N GLN A 112 8.64 -18.72 -9.18
CA GLN A 112 9.95 -19.37 -9.05
C GLN A 112 10.93 -18.56 -8.18
N GLY A 113 11.00 -17.24 -8.38
CA GLY A 113 11.88 -16.38 -7.59
C GLY A 113 11.49 -16.37 -6.11
N VAL A 114 10.19 -16.23 -5.83
CA VAL A 114 9.63 -16.32 -4.47
C VAL A 114 9.93 -17.68 -3.85
N GLN A 115 9.80 -18.79 -4.58
CA GLN A 115 10.09 -20.11 -4.03
C GLN A 115 11.54 -20.25 -3.53
N GLN A 116 12.48 -19.57 -4.18
CA GLN A 116 13.91 -19.68 -3.88
C GLN A 116 14.42 -18.59 -2.93
N ALA A 117 13.64 -17.55 -2.68
CA ALA A 117 14.08 -16.40 -1.90
C ALA A 117 14.07 -16.65 -0.39
N ASP A 118 15.15 -16.29 0.28
CA ASP A 118 15.25 -16.27 1.73
C ASP A 118 14.57 -15.03 2.33
N TYR A 119 14.65 -13.92 1.59
CA TYR A 119 14.18 -12.61 2.03
C TYR A 119 13.15 -12.02 1.07
N LEU A 120 12.24 -11.25 1.65
CA LEU A 120 11.22 -10.47 0.96
C LEU A 120 11.44 -8.99 1.25
N ILE A 121 11.47 -8.16 0.21
CA ILE A 121 11.40 -6.72 0.33
C ILE A 121 9.99 -6.26 -0.03
N ALA A 122 9.37 -5.52 0.89
CA ALA A 122 8.15 -4.77 0.66
C ALA A 122 8.46 -3.29 0.85
N GLY A 123 7.91 -2.43 0.00
CA GLY A 123 8.18 -1.00 0.05
C GLY A 123 7.02 -0.15 -0.45
N SER A 124 6.88 1.03 0.13
CA SER A 124 5.75 1.90 -0.15
C SER A 124 6.12 3.36 -0.13
N LEU A 125 5.49 4.14 -1.01
CA LEU A 125 5.49 5.59 -0.97
C LEU A 125 4.27 6.07 -0.19
N ALA A 126 4.42 7.17 0.55
CA ALA A 126 3.31 7.81 1.24
C ALA A 126 3.57 9.30 1.41
N ARG A 127 2.52 10.11 1.28
CA ARG A 127 2.58 11.53 1.63
C ARG A 127 2.71 11.68 3.15
N THR A 128 3.64 12.53 3.60
CA THR A 128 3.92 12.73 5.04
C THR A 128 2.86 13.55 5.77
N ARG A 129 2.28 14.55 5.09
CA ARG A 129 1.15 15.39 5.52
C ARG A 129 0.43 15.93 4.30
N ALA A 130 -0.89 16.13 4.38
CA ALA A 130 -1.70 16.65 3.27
C ALA A 130 -1.14 17.95 2.67
N ASP A 131 -0.59 18.83 3.52
CA ASP A 131 -0.24 20.21 3.15
C ASP A 131 1.26 20.46 2.91
N ALA A 132 2.13 19.49 3.27
CA ALA A 132 3.59 19.70 3.28
C ALA A 132 4.31 19.22 2.02
N GLY A 133 3.62 18.51 1.12
CA GLY A 133 4.16 18.01 -0.15
C GLY A 133 5.18 16.87 -0.03
N ASP A 134 5.94 16.76 1.07
CA ASP A 134 6.97 15.74 1.22
C ASP A 134 6.39 14.31 1.23
N TYR A 135 7.07 13.40 0.54
CA TYR A 135 6.77 11.97 0.54
C TYR A 135 7.81 11.21 1.36
N THR A 136 7.40 10.10 1.95
CA THR A 136 8.28 9.07 2.51
C THR A 136 8.31 7.87 1.59
N LEU A 137 9.49 7.31 1.40
CA LEU A 137 9.71 5.96 0.88
C LEU A 137 10.15 5.09 2.05
N SER A 138 9.34 4.10 2.40
CA SER A 138 9.67 3.11 3.43
C SER A 138 9.85 1.75 2.78
N ALA A 139 10.82 0.98 3.25
CA ALA A 139 10.97 -0.41 2.85
C ALA A 139 11.54 -1.26 3.99
N THR A 140 11.18 -2.53 3.97
CA THR A 140 11.62 -3.53 4.95
C THR A 140 12.22 -4.74 4.25
N VAL A 141 13.15 -5.42 4.91
CA VAL A 141 13.60 -6.76 4.53
C VAL A 141 13.12 -7.75 5.57
N THR A 142 12.30 -8.71 5.15
CA THR A 142 11.71 -9.74 6.01
C THR A 142 12.37 -11.09 5.75
N GLU A 143 12.83 -11.79 6.79
CA GLU A 143 13.22 -13.19 6.69
C GLU A 143 11.96 -14.06 6.54
N ARG A 144 11.77 -14.68 5.38
CA ARG A 144 10.49 -15.31 5.02
C ARG A 144 10.13 -16.53 5.87
N ARG A 145 11.13 -17.20 6.45
CA ARG A 145 10.94 -18.40 7.27
C ARG A 145 10.34 -18.09 8.65
N THR A 146 10.78 -16.98 9.26
CA THR A 146 10.38 -16.58 10.62
C THR A 146 9.34 -15.46 10.60
N GLY A 147 9.23 -14.74 9.49
CA GLY A 147 8.40 -13.54 9.38
C GLY A 147 8.98 -12.33 10.10
N LEU A 148 10.24 -12.40 10.54
CA LEU A 148 10.91 -11.31 11.24
C LEU A 148 11.40 -10.24 10.25
N VAL A 149 11.10 -8.98 10.52
CA VAL A 149 11.67 -7.83 9.82
C VAL A 149 13.08 -7.61 10.33
N ILE A 150 14.08 -7.98 9.53
CA ILE A 150 15.49 -7.92 9.89
C ILE A 150 16.18 -6.62 9.49
N ALA A 151 15.55 -5.83 8.63
CA ALA A 151 16.00 -4.48 8.28
C ALA A 151 14.80 -3.59 7.91
N SER A 152 14.89 -2.30 8.21
CA SER A 152 13.89 -1.30 7.87
C SER A 152 14.56 0.05 7.62
N SER A 153 14.13 0.77 6.59
CA SER A 153 14.60 2.13 6.32
C SER A 153 13.44 3.00 5.82
N THR A 154 13.51 4.28 6.11
CA THR A 154 12.59 5.30 5.62
C THR A 154 13.36 6.54 5.21
N THR A 155 13.12 7.00 3.98
CA THR A 155 13.74 8.20 3.42
C THR A 155 12.68 9.19 2.97
N ARG A 156 13.04 10.47 2.88
CA ARG A 156 12.15 11.54 2.42
C ARG A 156 12.44 11.93 0.97
N ILE A 157 11.38 12.19 0.21
CA ILE A 157 11.40 12.56 -1.19
C ILE A 157 10.66 13.90 -1.36
N ASN A 158 11.20 14.77 -2.21
CA ASN A 158 10.54 16.01 -2.59
C ASN A 158 9.22 15.74 -3.34
N ALA A 159 8.18 16.52 -3.04
CA ALA A 159 6.86 16.41 -3.68
C ALA A 159 6.92 16.38 -5.22
N GLY A 160 7.74 17.26 -5.80
CA GLY A 160 7.84 17.44 -7.26
C GLY A 160 8.49 16.27 -8.00
N GLU A 161 9.06 15.30 -7.28
CA GLU A 161 9.66 14.09 -7.84
C GLU A 161 8.65 12.94 -7.96
N ILE A 162 7.43 13.14 -7.46
CA ILE A 162 6.41 12.10 -7.40
C ILE A 162 5.45 12.22 -8.57
N ASP A 163 5.49 11.21 -9.42
CA ASP A 163 4.49 10.90 -10.42
C ASP A 163 3.52 9.84 -9.87
N GLY A 164 2.36 10.33 -9.42
CA GLY A 164 1.27 9.52 -8.88
C GLY A 164 0.39 8.86 -9.95
N THR A 165 0.77 8.92 -11.25
CA THR A 165 -0.01 8.29 -12.32
C THR A 165 -0.08 6.77 -12.10
N PRO A 166 -1.28 6.17 -12.00
CA PRO A 166 -1.41 4.72 -11.85
C PRO A 166 -0.97 3.98 -13.12
N THR A 167 -0.49 2.74 -12.99
CA THR A 167 -0.24 1.88 -14.16
C THR A 167 -1.53 1.54 -14.91
N ALA A 168 -1.45 0.98 -16.13
CA ALA A 168 -2.63 0.74 -16.95
C ALA A 168 -3.62 -0.21 -16.26
N PHE A 169 -3.13 -1.25 -15.59
CA PHE A 169 -3.96 -2.15 -14.78
C PHE A 169 -4.79 -1.41 -13.74
N PHE A 170 -4.16 -0.52 -12.95
CA PHE A 170 -4.85 0.23 -11.89
C PHE A 170 -5.76 1.32 -12.46
N SER A 171 -5.36 1.95 -13.58
CA SER A 171 -6.18 2.94 -14.29
C SER A 171 -7.42 2.32 -14.92
N ASP A 172 -7.36 1.08 -15.42
CA ASP A 172 -8.49 0.38 -16.04
C ASP A 172 -9.42 -0.29 -15.00
N SER A 173 -8.91 -0.54 -13.80
CA SER A 173 -9.64 -1.24 -12.73
C SER A 173 -10.88 -0.47 -12.26
N PRO A 174 -12.05 -1.14 -12.12
CA PRO A 174 -13.30 -0.47 -11.78
C PRO A 174 -13.44 -0.20 -10.27
N SER A 175 -12.77 -1.01 -9.44
CA SER A 175 -12.79 -0.92 -7.97
C SER A 175 -11.41 -0.63 -7.39
N LEU A 176 -11.37 0.04 -6.24
CA LEU A 176 -10.13 0.28 -5.50
C LEU A 176 -9.61 -1.01 -4.86
N VAL A 177 -8.28 -1.19 -4.87
CA VAL A 177 -7.61 -2.37 -4.32
C VAL A 177 -7.14 -2.08 -2.89
N SER A 178 -8.08 -1.90 -1.96
CA SER A 178 -7.79 -1.62 -0.54
C SER A 178 -8.12 -2.80 0.39
N ASP A 179 -7.92 -4.04 -0.09
CA ASP A 179 -8.23 -5.26 0.69
C ASP A 179 -7.25 -5.54 1.84
N ARG A 180 -7.60 -6.51 2.69
CA ARG A 180 -6.82 -6.89 3.88
C ARG A 180 -5.37 -7.28 3.56
N LEU A 181 -5.10 -7.85 2.38
CA LEU A 181 -3.74 -8.23 1.98
C LEU A 181 -2.94 -7.00 1.54
N THR A 182 -3.56 -6.06 0.81
CA THR A 182 -2.92 -4.75 0.54
C THR A 182 -2.60 -4.01 1.84
N GLN A 183 -3.50 -3.99 2.82
CA GLN A 183 -3.24 -3.36 4.12
C GLN A 183 -2.12 -4.08 4.89
N GLY A 184 -2.06 -5.41 4.81
CA GLY A 184 -0.97 -6.21 5.39
C GLY A 184 0.39 -5.93 4.75
N TYR A 185 0.43 -5.75 3.43
CA TYR A 185 1.61 -5.29 2.71
C TYR A 185 2.08 -3.93 3.24
N ILE A 186 1.18 -2.94 3.31
CA ILE A 186 1.50 -1.56 3.73
C ILE A 186 1.97 -1.53 5.19
N ALA A 187 1.36 -2.33 6.06
CA ALA A 187 1.81 -2.48 7.44
C ALA A 187 3.22 -3.08 7.49
N THR A 188 3.48 -4.12 6.70
CA THR A 188 4.80 -4.77 6.62
C THR A 188 5.87 -3.80 6.13
N SER A 189 5.63 -3.03 5.06
CA SER A 189 6.61 -2.09 4.48
C SER A 189 7.04 -0.96 5.41
N ARG A 190 6.32 -0.76 6.53
CA ARG A 190 6.56 0.27 7.55
C ARG A 190 6.95 -0.31 8.91
N THR A 191 7.04 -1.64 9.01
CA THR A 191 7.38 -2.30 10.26
C THR A 191 8.83 -1.99 10.67
N ALA A 192 9.04 -1.70 11.95
CA ALA A 192 10.38 -1.45 12.47
C ALA A 192 11.23 -2.73 12.49
N GLN A 193 12.55 -2.59 12.42
CA GLN A 193 13.48 -3.71 12.59
C GLN A 193 13.22 -4.43 13.92
N GLY A 194 13.19 -5.76 13.89
CA GLY A 194 12.83 -6.63 15.02
C GLY A 194 11.33 -6.90 15.17
N GLY A 195 10.47 -6.20 14.41
CA GLY A 195 9.03 -6.47 14.36
C GLY A 195 8.66 -7.68 13.51
N ALA A 196 7.43 -8.17 13.66
CA ALA A 196 6.88 -9.22 12.81
C ALA A 196 6.14 -8.61 11.62
N ALA A 197 6.37 -9.16 10.43
CA ALA A 197 5.59 -8.84 9.25
C ALA A 197 4.16 -9.39 9.36
N ASP A 198 3.25 -8.83 8.56
CA ASP A 198 1.85 -9.25 8.56
C ASP A 198 1.71 -10.71 8.08
N ALA A 199 1.23 -11.58 8.97
CA ALA A 199 1.19 -13.03 8.70
C ALA A 199 0.28 -13.41 7.52
N PRO A 200 -0.97 -12.87 7.38
CA PRO A 200 -1.79 -13.12 6.19
C PRO A 200 -1.11 -12.69 4.89
N TYR A 201 -0.50 -11.50 4.87
CA TYR A 201 0.28 -11.05 3.71
C TYR A 201 1.42 -12.02 3.39
N LEU A 202 2.27 -12.38 4.36
CA LEU A 202 3.39 -13.29 4.14
C LEU A 202 2.96 -14.67 3.60
N ALA A 203 1.86 -15.21 4.12
CA ALA A 203 1.31 -16.48 3.64
C ALA A 203 0.86 -16.39 2.16
N SER A 204 0.42 -15.21 1.71
CA SER A 204 -0.07 -14.97 0.35
C SER A 204 1.02 -14.66 -0.68
N VAL A 205 2.29 -14.51 -0.29
CA VAL A 205 3.37 -14.01 -1.19
C VAL A 205 3.53 -14.84 -2.46
N SER A 206 3.31 -16.16 -2.39
CA SER A 206 3.37 -17.02 -3.57
C SER A 206 2.25 -16.73 -4.59
N THR A 207 1.08 -16.33 -4.11
CA THR A 207 -0.04 -15.89 -4.94
C THR A 207 0.17 -14.46 -5.41
N ALA A 208 0.72 -13.57 -4.56
CA ALA A 208 1.10 -12.22 -4.94
C ALA A 208 2.08 -12.20 -6.12
N ALA A 209 3.04 -13.12 -6.17
CA ALA A 209 3.97 -13.25 -7.29
C ALA A 209 3.29 -13.70 -8.59
N LEU A 210 2.37 -14.67 -8.53
CA LEU A 210 1.58 -15.07 -9.69
C LEU A 210 0.70 -13.92 -10.20
N ILE A 211 0.12 -13.14 -9.28
CA ILE A 211 -0.65 -11.94 -9.61
C ILE A 211 0.26 -10.90 -10.27
N ASN A 212 1.46 -10.68 -9.74
CA ASN A 212 2.43 -9.78 -10.35
C ASN A 212 2.78 -10.22 -11.78
N GLU A 213 3.02 -11.52 -12.03
CA GLU A 213 3.24 -12.02 -13.39
C GLU A 213 2.03 -11.76 -14.31
N ALA A 214 0.80 -11.95 -13.81
CA ALA A 214 -0.42 -11.64 -14.54
C ALA A 214 -0.54 -10.14 -14.86
N THR A 215 -0.22 -9.28 -13.88
CA THR A 215 -0.21 -7.82 -14.04
C THR A 215 0.85 -7.39 -15.05
N GLN A 216 2.07 -7.94 -14.99
CA GLN A 216 3.12 -7.63 -15.97
C GLN A 216 2.71 -8.03 -17.39
N ALA A 217 2.09 -9.18 -17.57
CA ALA A 217 1.54 -9.59 -18.87
C ALA A 217 0.46 -8.62 -19.37
N TYR A 218 -0.42 -8.13 -18.47
CA TYR A 218 -1.43 -7.12 -18.81
C TYR A 218 -0.81 -5.80 -19.26
N GLU A 219 0.15 -5.27 -18.48
CA GLU A 219 0.86 -4.02 -18.80
C GLU A 219 1.64 -4.12 -20.12
N ALA A 220 2.10 -5.32 -20.48
CA ALA A 220 2.77 -5.60 -21.75
C ALA A 220 1.81 -5.82 -22.94
N GLY A 221 0.48 -5.74 -22.74
CA GLY A 221 -0.53 -6.03 -23.77
C GLY A 221 -0.73 -7.52 -24.07
N GLY A 222 -0.09 -8.41 -23.32
CA GLY A 222 -0.22 -9.86 -23.41
C GLY A 222 -1.48 -10.38 -22.70
N TYR A 223 -2.66 -9.92 -23.13
CA TYR A 223 -3.92 -10.17 -22.42
C TYR A 223 -4.29 -11.67 -22.30
N GLY A 224 -3.92 -12.51 -23.28
CA GLY A 224 -4.16 -13.95 -23.17
C GLY A 224 -3.35 -14.62 -22.04
N ASP A 225 -2.08 -14.26 -21.89
CA ASP A 225 -1.22 -14.75 -20.81
C ASP A 225 -1.67 -14.17 -19.45
N ALA A 226 -1.99 -12.87 -19.42
CA ALA A 226 -2.57 -12.23 -18.24
C ALA A 226 -3.82 -12.97 -17.77
N LEU A 227 -4.73 -13.33 -18.68
CA LEU A 227 -5.98 -14.03 -18.36
C LEU A 227 -5.69 -15.37 -17.70
N ALA A 228 -4.84 -16.19 -18.32
CA ALA A 228 -4.49 -17.52 -17.81
C ALA A 228 -3.90 -17.43 -16.39
N ARG A 229 -3.02 -16.47 -16.14
CA ARG A 229 -2.39 -16.27 -14.83
C ARG A 229 -3.36 -15.72 -13.79
N TYR A 230 -4.26 -14.80 -14.14
CA TYR A 230 -5.31 -14.34 -13.23
C TYR A 230 -6.30 -15.45 -12.89
N GLN A 231 -6.67 -16.30 -13.85
CA GLN A 231 -7.51 -17.48 -13.59
C GLN A 231 -6.83 -18.47 -12.66
N ALA A 232 -5.53 -18.73 -12.88
CA ALA A 232 -4.73 -19.56 -11.98
C ALA A 232 -4.64 -18.98 -10.56
N ALA A 233 -4.48 -17.66 -10.42
CA ALA A 233 -4.53 -16.99 -9.12
C ALA A 233 -5.92 -17.13 -8.49
N ALA A 234 -7.00 -16.88 -9.24
CA ALA A 234 -8.38 -16.98 -8.77
C ALA A 234 -8.78 -18.39 -8.31
N ALA A 235 -8.11 -19.43 -8.81
CA ALA A 235 -8.33 -20.81 -8.39
C ALA A 235 -7.75 -21.10 -6.98
N ARG A 236 -6.86 -20.26 -6.47
CA ARG A 236 -6.24 -20.42 -5.14
C ARG A 236 -7.15 -19.82 -4.05
N PRO A 237 -7.23 -20.43 -2.86
CA PRO A 237 -8.02 -19.89 -1.75
C PRO A 237 -7.61 -18.47 -1.35
N ASP A 238 -6.29 -18.21 -1.28
CA ASP A 238 -5.69 -16.92 -0.98
C ASP A 238 -5.68 -15.95 -2.18
N GLY A 239 -6.12 -16.40 -3.36
CA GLY A 239 -6.26 -15.57 -4.56
C GLY A 239 -7.67 -14.97 -4.75
N LYS A 240 -8.59 -15.19 -3.80
CA LYS A 240 -9.92 -14.56 -3.78
C LYS A 240 -9.84 -13.11 -3.29
N GLN A 241 -9.14 -12.27 -4.04
CA GLN A 241 -8.85 -10.87 -3.71
C GLN A 241 -9.28 -9.92 -4.83
N LEU A 242 -9.59 -8.65 -4.49
CA LEU A 242 -10.12 -7.66 -5.45
C LEU A 242 -9.17 -7.45 -6.64
N ARG A 243 -7.85 -7.46 -6.40
CA ARG A 243 -6.84 -7.32 -7.45
C ARG A 243 -6.97 -8.39 -8.55
N VAL A 244 -7.28 -9.63 -8.18
CA VAL A 244 -7.42 -10.75 -9.13
C VAL A 244 -8.67 -10.56 -9.98
N PHE A 245 -9.80 -10.23 -9.35
CA PHE A 245 -11.05 -10.04 -10.08
C PHE A 245 -11.08 -8.76 -10.93
N ASN A 246 -10.41 -7.68 -10.50
CA ASN A 246 -10.11 -6.53 -11.34
C ASN A 246 -9.30 -6.94 -12.58
N GLY A 247 -8.29 -7.80 -12.41
CA GLY A 247 -7.49 -8.35 -13.51
C GLY A 247 -8.30 -9.19 -14.50
N LEU A 248 -9.15 -10.09 -14.00
CA LEU A 248 -10.08 -10.84 -14.85
C LEU A 248 -11.04 -9.92 -15.61
N TYR A 249 -11.67 -8.96 -14.92
CA TYR A 249 -12.57 -7.98 -15.55
C TYR A 249 -11.88 -7.20 -16.66
N ASN A 250 -10.72 -6.60 -16.36
CA ASN A 250 -9.95 -5.81 -17.32
C ASN A 250 -9.53 -6.66 -18.52
N THR A 251 -9.02 -7.87 -18.26
CA THR A 251 -8.47 -8.74 -19.31
C THR A 251 -9.56 -9.28 -20.22
N HIS A 252 -10.68 -9.75 -19.67
CA HIS A 252 -11.85 -10.13 -20.45
C HIS A 252 -12.35 -8.95 -21.30
N GLY A 253 -12.39 -7.75 -20.72
CA GLY A 253 -12.72 -6.51 -21.45
C GLY A 253 -11.81 -6.26 -22.65
N LYS A 254 -10.48 -6.33 -22.48
CA LYS A 254 -9.51 -6.15 -23.58
C LYS A 254 -9.59 -7.24 -24.65
N LEU A 255 -10.06 -8.43 -24.30
CA LEU A 255 -10.29 -9.54 -25.21
C LEU A 255 -11.69 -9.54 -25.85
N GLY A 256 -12.56 -8.56 -25.54
CA GLY A 256 -13.93 -8.50 -26.05
C GLY A 256 -14.89 -9.54 -25.46
N GLN A 257 -14.51 -10.18 -24.36
CA GLN A 257 -15.25 -11.24 -23.67
C GLN A 257 -16.22 -10.62 -22.65
N THR A 258 -17.29 -10.00 -23.15
CA THR A 258 -18.19 -9.17 -22.32
C THR A 258 -18.92 -9.94 -21.23
N GLN A 259 -19.33 -11.19 -21.49
CA GLN A 259 -20.07 -11.98 -20.49
C GLN A 259 -19.16 -12.38 -19.33
N GLU A 260 -17.94 -12.78 -19.64
CA GLU A 260 -16.93 -13.17 -18.68
C GLU A 260 -16.40 -11.96 -17.90
N ALA A 261 -16.27 -10.80 -18.54
CA ALA A 261 -15.99 -9.55 -17.84
C ALA A 261 -17.10 -9.23 -16.84
N GLU A 262 -18.37 -9.32 -17.23
CA GLU A 262 -19.49 -9.11 -16.31
C GLU A 262 -19.50 -10.13 -15.15
N ALA A 263 -19.18 -11.39 -15.41
CA ALA A 263 -19.05 -12.41 -14.36
C ALA A 263 -17.91 -12.11 -13.39
N ALA A 264 -16.75 -11.67 -13.88
CA ALA A 264 -15.65 -11.21 -13.05
C ALA A 264 -16.03 -9.97 -12.23
N PHE A 265 -16.80 -9.04 -12.82
CA PHE A 265 -17.34 -7.89 -12.12
C PHE A 265 -18.28 -8.28 -10.98
N ALA A 266 -19.17 -9.25 -11.19
CA ALA A 266 -20.03 -9.75 -10.13
C ALA A 266 -19.21 -10.29 -8.93
N GLN A 267 -18.06 -10.92 -9.17
CA GLN A 267 -17.15 -11.34 -8.09
C GLN A 267 -16.50 -10.16 -7.36
N ILE A 268 -16.17 -9.06 -8.05
CA ILE A 268 -15.71 -7.82 -7.41
C ILE A 268 -16.77 -7.29 -6.45
N VAL A 269 -18.03 -7.22 -6.90
CA VAL A 269 -19.15 -6.74 -6.08
C VAL A 269 -19.38 -7.65 -4.88
N ALA A 270 -19.50 -8.96 -5.10
CA ALA A 270 -19.73 -9.94 -4.03
C ALA A 270 -18.64 -9.87 -2.95
N LEU A 271 -17.36 -9.86 -3.36
CA LEU A 271 -16.24 -9.75 -2.44
C LEU A 271 -16.21 -8.38 -1.73
N GLY A 272 -16.45 -7.30 -2.48
CA GLY A 272 -16.45 -5.93 -1.95
C GLY A 272 -17.55 -5.72 -0.90
N LEU A 273 -18.77 -6.23 -1.13
CA LEU A 273 -19.85 -6.14 -0.16
C LEU A 273 -19.58 -7.05 1.05
N ALA A 274 -19.16 -8.30 0.84
CA ALA A 274 -18.86 -9.24 1.93
C ALA A 274 -17.75 -8.74 2.87
N THR A 275 -16.85 -7.88 2.37
CA THR A 275 -15.72 -7.32 3.14
C THR A 275 -15.88 -5.85 3.49
N ASN A 276 -17.05 -5.25 3.21
CA ASN A 276 -17.32 -3.82 3.41
C ASN A 276 -16.24 -2.91 2.78
N ASN A 277 -15.86 -3.22 1.54
CA ASN A 277 -14.74 -2.61 0.82
C ASN A 277 -15.06 -2.42 -0.67
N LEU A 278 -16.30 -2.05 -0.99
CA LEU A 278 -16.69 -1.76 -2.36
C LEU A 278 -16.62 -0.25 -2.62
N ALA A 279 -15.52 0.19 -3.21
CA ALA A 279 -15.33 1.56 -3.68
C ALA A 279 -15.19 1.57 -5.20
N MET A 280 -16.12 2.24 -5.88
CA MET A 280 -16.24 2.25 -7.34
C MET A 280 -15.85 3.60 -7.92
N ARG A 281 -15.10 3.58 -9.03
CA ARG A 281 -14.79 4.79 -9.79
C ARG A 281 -15.95 5.17 -10.70
N LEU A 282 -16.96 5.84 -10.13
CA LEU A 282 -18.08 6.42 -10.87
C LEU A 282 -17.85 7.92 -11.09
N LEU A 283 -17.31 8.28 -12.26
CA LEU A 283 -17.03 9.67 -12.61
C LEU A 283 -18.28 10.42 -13.10
N PHE A 284 -18.42 11.67 -12.67
CA PHE A 284 -19.53 12.57 -12.98
C PHE A 284 -19.03 13.82 -13.71
N ASN A 285 -19.91 14.47 -14.48
CA ASN A 285 -19.61 15.78 -15.05
C ASN A 285 -19.41 16.82 -13.92
N PRO A 286 -18.57 17.85 -14.13
CA PRO A 286 -18.29 18.85 -13.11
C PRO A 286 -19.57 19.54 -12.64
N GLY A 287 -19.77 19.63 -11.33
CA GLY A 287 -20.92 20.31 -10.73
C GLY A 287 -22.28 19.62 -10.92
N THR A 288 -22.35 18.42 -11.52
CA THR A 288 -23.63 17.73 -11.76
C THR A 288 -23.67 16.32 -11.18
N THR A 289 -24.88 15.72 -11.21
CA THR A 289 -25.15 14.31 -10.89
C THR A 289 -25.18 13.41 -12.12
N GLU A 290 -24.91 13.95 -13.31
CA GLU A 290 -24.83 13.18 -14.54
C GLU A 290 -23.47 12.49 -14.64
N PHE A 291 -23.46 11.22 -15.03
CA PHE A 291 -22.21 10.53 -15.31
C PHE A 291 -21.43 11.19 -16.44
N TRP A 292 -20.11 10.97 -16.42
CA TRP A 292 -19.19 11.48 -17.41
C TRP A 292 -19.66 11.13 -18.84
N ARG A 293 -19.67 12.13 -19.74
CA ARG A 293 -20.27 11.99 -21.08
C ARG A 293 -19.54 11.00 -21.99
N ASP A 294 -18.23 10.83 -21.79
CA ASP A 294 -17.46 9.89 -22.59
C ASP A 294 -17.86 8.45 -22.27
N ARG A 295 -18.39 7.76 -23.29
CA ARG A 295 -18.84 6.37 -23.21
C ARG A 295 -17.69 5.39 -23.02
N ALA A 296 -16.46 5.75 -23.38
CA ALA A 296 -15.29 4.94 -23.05
C ALA A 296 -15.06 4.84 -21.53
N VAL A 297 -15.55 5.83 -20.77
CA VAL A 297 -15.46 5.87 -19.31
C VAL A 297 -16.73 5.34 -18.66
N SER A 298 -17.91 5.87 -19.04
CA SER A 298 -19.18 5.59 -18.36
C SER A 298 -20.01 4.46 -18.97
N GLY A 299 -19.59 3.90 -20.11
CA GLY A 299 -20.35 2.89 -20.84
C GLY A 299 -20.66 1.63 -20.04
N SER A 300 -19.78 1.25 -19.10
CA SER A 300 -19.96 0.07 -18.24
C SER A 300 -20.79 0.33 -16.99
N TYR A 301 -21.00 1.59 -16.60
CA TYR A 301 -21.67 1.93 -15.34
C TYR A 301 -23.08 1.34 -15.19
N PRO A 302 -23.94 1.31 -16.23
CA PRO A 302 -25.25 0.66 -16.11
C PRO A 302 -25.16 -0.83 -15.75
N VAL A 303 -24.19 -1.56 -16.30
CA VAL A 303 -23.97 -2.97 -15.96
C VAL A 303 -23.44 -3.09 -14.53
N TRP A 304 -22.52 -2.20 -14.14
CA TRP A 304 -21.98 -2.19 -12.77
C TRP A 304 -23.07 -1.97 -11.73
N LEU A 305 -23.90 -0.93 -11.90
CA LEU A 305 -24.99 -0.60 -10.98
C LEU A 305 -26.04 -1.72 -10.92
N ARG A 306 -26.34 -2.36 -12.05
CA ARG A 306 -27.22 -3.54 -12.08
C ARG A 306 -26.65 -4.69 -11.26
N GLN A 307 -25.35 -4.98 -11.41
CA GLN A 307 -24.70 -6.07 -10.65
C GLN A 307 -24.62 -5.76 -9.15
N ILE A 308 -24.33 -4.51 -8.78
CA ILE A 308 -24.36 -4.05 -7.38
C ILE A 308 -25.76 -4.21 -6.79
N ALA A 309 -26.80 -3.77 -7.51
CA ALA A 309 -28.17 -3.90 -7.03
C ALA A 309 -28.59 -5.37 -6.85
N ARG A 310 -28.24 -6.23 -7.81
CA ARG A 310 -28.54 -7.68 -7.76
C ARG A 310 -27.87 -8.35 -6.57
N GLU A 311 -26.58 -8.13 -6.37
CA GLU A 311 -25.84 -8.74 -5.26
C GLU A 311 -26.34 -8.19 -3.91
N ALA A 312 -26.56 -6.88 -3.80
CA ALA A 312 -27.09 -6.25 -2.59
C ALA A 312 -28.46 -6.85 -2.22
N ALA A 313 -29.35 -7.01 -3.19
CA ALA A 313 -30.69 -7.57 -2.97
C ALA A 313 -30.64 -9.06 -2.63
N ALA A 314 -29.83 -9.85 -3.35
CA ALA A 314 -29.71 -11.29 -3.15
C ALA A 314 -29.03 -11.67 -1.83
N GLY A 315 -28.03 -10.90 -1.40
CA GLY A 315 -27.29 -11.13 -0.15
C GLY A 315 -27.89 -10.46 1.07
N ASP A 316 -29.08 -9.88 0.96
CA ASP A 316 -29.77 -9.16 2.03
C ASP A 316 -28.96 -8.02 2.70
N TYR A 317 -28.00 -7.42 1.99
CA TYR A 317 -27.20 -6.29 2.45
C TYR A 317 -28.01 -4.99 2.64
N CYS A 318 -27.78 -4.30 3.75
CA CYS A 318 -28.13 -2.88 3.88
C CYS A 318 -26.89 -2.02 3.63
N LEU A 319 -27.03 -0.98 2.81
CA LEU A 319 -25.93 -0.17 2.31
C LEU A 319 -26.07 1.30 2.72
N THR A 320 -24.94 1.98 2.83
CA THR A 320 -24.82 3.43 2.70
C THR A 320 -24.01 3.72 1.44
N VAL A 321 -24.63 4.40 0.48
CA VAL A 321 -23.93 4.93 -0.70
C VAL A 321 -23.28 6.25 -0.30
N VAL A 322 -21.95 6.31 -0.32
CA VAL A 322 -21.18 7.49 0.06
C VAL A 322 -20.60 8.15 -1.18
N GLY A 323 -20.95 9.41 -1.41
CA GLY A 323 -20.37 10.21 -2.49
C GLY A 323 -19.11 10.95 -2.03
N HIS A 324 -18.13 11.07 -2.93
CA HIS A 324 -16.91 11.84 -2.71
C HIS A 324 -16.69 12.87 -3.82
N THR A 325 -15.96 13.94 -3.51
CA THR A 325 -15.49 14.94 -4.47
C THR A 325 -13.98 15.14 -4.33
N SER A 326 -13.35 15.72 -5.33
CA SER A 326 -11.99 16.26 -5.15
C SER A 326 -11.99 17.46 -4.20
N ARG A 327 -10.80 17.88 -3.78
CA ARG A 327 -10.58 19.06 -2.93
C ARG A 327 -10.93 20.39 -3.64
N THR A 328 -11.12 20.37 -4.96
CA THR A 328 -11.39 21.58 -5.73
C THR A 328 -12.77 22.15 -5.43
N GLY A 329 -12.84 23.46 -5.19
CA GLY A 329 -14.09 24.18 -4.94
C GLY A 329 -14.42 24.36 -3.46
N ALA A 330 -15.53 25.06 -3.19
CA ALA A 330 -15.95 25.36 -1.82
C ALA A 330 -16.47 24.11 -1.10
N GLU A 331 -16.08 23.93 0.16
CA GLU A 331 -16.44 22.79 1.00
C GLU A 331 -17.95 22.51 1.04
N GLY A 332 -18.77 23.49 1.42
CA GLY A 332 -20.22 23.31 1.46
C GLY A 332 -20.86 23.02 0.09
N VAL A 333 -20.21 23.38 -1.02
CA VAL A 333 -20.66 22.97 -2.37
C VAL A 333 -20.34 21.49 -2.60
N ASN A 334 -19.14 21.07 -2.21
CA ASN A 334 -18.66 19.69 -2.35
C ASN A 334 -19.46 18.70 -1.49
N GLU A 335 -19.83 19.06 -0.26
CA GLU A 335 -20.71 18.26 0.59
C GLU A 335 -22.09 18.06 -0.04
N ARG A 336 -22.72 19.15 -0.52
CA ARG A 336 -24.02 19.05 -1.20
C ARG A 336 -23.95 18.24 -2.50
N LEU A 337 -22.87 18.42 -3.27
CA LEU A 337 -22.68 17.73 -4.55
C LEU A 337 -22.44 16.23 -4.37
N SER A 338 -21.57 15.84 -3.43
CA SER A 338 -21.34 14.44 -3.10
C SER A 338 -22.61 13.74 -2.64
N LEU A 339 -23.39 14.38 -1.76
CA LEU A 339 -24.67 13.84 -1.30
C LEU A 339 -25.70 13.71 -2.43
N ALA A 340 -25.78 14.68 -3.33
CA ALA A 340 -26.66 14.61 -4.50
C ALA A 340 -26.29 13.46 -5.46
N ARG A 341 -24.99 13.23 -5.66
CA ARG A 341 -24.48 12.10 -6.47
C ARG A 341 -24.79 10.75 -5.81
N ALA A 342 -24.62 10.64 -4.50
CA ALA A 342 -25.00 9.45 -3.75
C ALA A 342 -26.50 9.14 -3.88
N ARG A 343 -27.37 10.16 -3.80
CA ARG A 343 -28.82 10.02 -4.06
C ARG A 343 -29.11 9.51 -5.47
N SER A 344 -28.47 10.09 -6.48
CA SER A 344 -28.62 9.65 -7.88
C SER A 344 -28.25 8.17 -8.04
N VAL A 345 -27.13 7.73 -7.45
CA VAL A 345 -26.70 6.33 -7.48
C VAL A 345 -27.68 5.42 -6.74
N ARG A 346 -28.16 5.82 -5.55
CA ARG A 346 -29.21 5.08 -4.83
C ARG A 346 -30.45 4.89 -5.70
N ASP A 347 -30.93 5.96 -6.34
CA ASP A 347 -32.14 5.89 -7.17
C ASP A 347 -31.96 4.90 -8.34
N LEU A 348 -30.78 4.88 -8.97
CA LEU A 348 -30.43 3.89 -9.99
C LEU A 348 -30.43 2.46 -9.44
N LEU A 349 -29.86 2.22 -8.25
CA LEU A 349 -29.90 0.90 -7.61
C LEU A 349 -31.35 0.45 -7.33
N THR A 350 -32.18 1.34 -6.78
CA THR A 350 -33.59 1.03 -6.49
C THR A 350 -34.44 0.83 -7.75
N GLY A 351 -34.07 1.47 -8.86
CA GLY A 351 -34.65 1.23 -10.17
C GLY A 351 -34.34 -0.17 -10.72
N HIS A 352 -33.21 -0.76 -10.34
CA HIS A 352 -32.86 -2.14 -10.69
C HIS A 352 -33.51 -3.18 -9.78
N ASP A 353 -33.62 -2.92 -8.48
CA ASP A 353 -34.34 -3.78 -7.54
C ASP A 353 -35.07 -2.96 -6.45
N ARG A 354 -36.41 -3.06 -6.42
CA ARG A 354 -37.25 -2.31 -5.49
C ARG A 354 -37.06 -2.72 -4.02
N LYS A 355 -36.53 -3.93 -3.75
CA LYS A 355 -36.22 -4.37 -2.38
C LYS A 355 -35.19 -3.47 -1.70
N LEU A 356 -34.39 -2.74 -2.49
CA LEU A 356 -33.35 -1.86 -1.99
C LEU A 356 -33.88 -0.51 -1.48
N ALA A 357 -35.15 -0.17 -1.74
CA ALA A 357 -35.71 1.16 -1.43
C ALA A 357 -35.56 1.55 0.05
N GLU A 358 -35.73 0.59 0.97
CA GLU A 358 -35.62 0.81 2.42
C GLU A 358 -34.25 0.38 2.98
N ARG A 359 -33.39 -0.22 2.14
CA ARG A 359 -32.13 -0.84 2.54
C ARG A 359 -30.90 -0.06 2.11
N VAL A 360 -31.07 1.03 1.37
CA VAL A 360 -29.96 1.87 0.89
C VAL A 360 -30.12 3.29 1.41
N ASP A 361 -29.24 3.65 2.35
CA ASP A 361 -29.05 5.02 2.83
C ASP A 361 -28.03 5.74 1.94
N VAL A 362 -27.92 7.07 2.09
CA VAL A 362 -26.98 7.92 1.34
C VAL A 362 -26.22 8.82 2.28
N ASP A 363 -24.97 9.10 1.93
CA ASP A 363 -24.13 10.08 2.61
C ASP A 363 -23.25 10.82 1.58
N GLY A 364 -22.78 12.01 1.95
CA GLY A 364 -21.90 12.84 1.11
C GLY A 364 -20.85 13.52 1.96
N VAL A 365 -19.59 13.11 1.79
CA VAL A 365 -18.48 13.57 2.64
C VAL A 365 -17.64 14.68 2.01
N GLY A 366 -18.02 15.17 0.82
CA GLY A 366 -17.22 16.13 0.07
C GLY A 366 -15.80 15.59 -0.16
N TRP A 367 -14.80 16.39 0.22
CA TRP A 367 -13.38 16.04 0.09
C TRP A 367 -12.71 15.54 1.39
N HIS A 368 -13.47 15.39 2.47
CA HIS A 368 -12.93 15.05 3.79
C HIS A 368 -12.24 13.67 3.83
N GLU A 369 -12.64 12.76 2.94
CA GLU A 369 -12.08 11.41 2.82
C GLU A 369 -11.33 11.23 1.48
N ASN A 370 -10.63 12.27 1.01
CA ASN A 370 -9.74 12.15 -0.16
C ASN A 370 -8.58 11.18 0.13
N ILE A 371 -8.29 10.35 -0.86
CA ILE A 371 -7.20 9.38 -0.84
C ILE A 371 -5.91 10.04 -1.33
N ILE A 372 -6.00 10.76 -2.45
CA ILE A 372 -4.85 11.43 -3.08
C ILE A 372 -4.76 12.88 -2.60
N GLY A 373 -5.86 13.62 -2.69
CA GLY A 373 -6.01 14.96 -2.13
C GLY A 373 -5.23 16.05 -2.86
N SER A 374 -4.78 15.83 -4.09
CA SER A 374 -3.95 16.81 -4.81
C SER A 374 -4.74 17.99 -5.37
N GLY A 375 -6.03 17.81 -5.68
CA GLY A 375 -6.90 18.87 -6.20
C GLY A 375 -6.56 19.29 -7.64
N THR A 376 -5.86 18.43 -8.39
CA THR A 376 -5.50 18.63 -9.80
C THR A 376 -6.62 18.23 -10.76
N ASP A 377 -7.59 17.45 -10.27
CA ASP A 377 -8.77 16.99 -11.02
C ASP A 377 -8.50 16.16 -12.28
N ASP A 378 -7.29 15.63 -12.42
CA ASP A 378 -6.93 14.74 -13.51
C ASP A 378 -7.12 13.24 -13.15
N THR A 379 -6.49 12.36 -13.92
CA THR A 379 -6.57 10.90 -13.74
C THR A 379 -5.93 10.44 -12.42
N ARG A 380 -4.95 11.17 -11.88
CA ARG A 380 -4.28 10.87 -10.61
C ARG A 380 -5.27 11.00 -9.46
N ASP A 381 -6.12 12.01 -9.49
CA ASP A 381 -7.17 12.26 -8.48
C ASP A 381 -8.47 11.49 -8.75
N SER A 382 -8.50 10.59 -9.72
CA SER A 382 -9.75 9.90 -10.09
C SER A 382 -10.31 9.03 -8.96
N LEU A 383 -9.48 8.62 -7.99
CA LEU A 383 -9.91 7.92 -6.78
C LEU A 383 -10.61 8.82 -5.76
N ASP A 384 -10.39 10.13 -5.80
CA ASP A 384 -11.08 11.08 -4.92
C ASP A 384 -12.52 11.35 -5.41
N ARG A 385 -12.76 11.15 -6.71
CA ARG A 385 -14.07 11.31 -7.35
C ARG A 385 -14.75 9.95 -7.49
N ARG A 386 -15.00 9.29 -6.36
CA ARG A 386 -15.54 7.92 -6.28
C ARG A 386 -16.89 7.87 -5.58
N VAL A 387 -17.51 6.69 -5.64
CA VAL A 387 -18.67 6.33 -4.83
C VAL A 387 -18.35 5.04 -4.06
N GLU A 388 -18.56 5.05 -2.76
CA GLU A 388 -18.40 3.88 -1.90
C GLU A 388 -19.75 3.27 -1.54
N PHE A 389 -19.79 1.96 -1.39
CA PHE A 389 -20.96 1.19 -0.97
C PHE A 389 -20.59 0.51 0.35
N LYS A 390 -20.86 1.20 1.46
CA LYS A 390 -20.55 0.71 2.81
C LYS A 390 -21.69 -0.18 3.30
N VAL A 391 -21.40 -1.42 3.68
CA VAL A 391 -22.36 -2.31 4.34
C VAL A 391 -22.61 -1.83 5.77
N ARG A 392 -23.88 -1.82 6.14
CA ARG A 392 -24.37 -1.45 7.48
C ARG A 392 -25.39 -2.48 7.97
N ASN A 393 -25.67 -2.42 9.27
CA ASN A 393 -26.79 -3.18 9.83
C ASN A 393 -28.12 -2.71 9.20
N CYS A 394 -28.98 -3.68 8.91
CA CYS A 394 -30.37 -3.39 8.55
C CYS A 394 -31.14 -2.84 9.75
N ARG A 395 -32.11 -1.97 9.47
CA ARG A 395 -32.96 -1.35 10.48
C ARG A 395 -34.22 -2.16 10.72
#